data_AF-A0A7X8IYE4-F1
#
_entry.id   AF-A0A7X8IYE4-F1
#
_cell.length_a   1.000
_cell.length_b   1.000
_cell.length_c   1.000
_cell.angle_alpha   90.00
_cell.angle_beta   90.00
_cell.angle_gamma   90.00
#
_symmetry.space_group_name_H-M   'P 1'
#
loop_
_entity.id
_entity.type
_entity.pdbx_description
1 polymer ?
#
loop_
_entity_poly.entity_id
_entity_poly.type
_entity_poly.pdbx_seq_one_letter_code
_entity_poly.pdbx_strand_id
1 'polypeptide(L)'
;MSNFIKKFRDRFKFKNRSNIITFIDIIFIVVIFIFIKNFYKLTAPTSDSITKNKIKYNLYINKHKYELNDTMLINLELRNRSKKKIELINEKEKPIRVVIYNENKDIVYSNDYMDRNRENPKIISVGGYAKINIGENWDFESEISEITKGSYKIKAIFNSGDVELEIPFIIF
;
A
#
# COMPACT_ATOMS: atom_id res chain seq x y z
N MET A 1 -8.84 46.69 50.52
CA MET A 1 -9.29 45.55 49.68
C MET A 1 -8.83 44.25 50.36
N SER A 2 -9.79 43.44 50.81
CA SER A 2 -9.65 42.39 51.83
C SER A 2 -8.52 41.36 51.58
N ASN A 3 -7.72 41.08 52.62
CA ASN A 3 -6.71 40.02 52.68
C ASN A 3 -7.26 38.60 52.35
N PHE A 4 -8.58 38.44 52.34
CA PHE A 4 -9.27 37.21 51.96
C PHE A 4 -9.18 36.92 50.45
N ILE A 5 -9.30 37.95 49.61
CA ILE A 5 -9.24 37.82 48.13
C ILE A 5 -7.80 37.50 47.68
N LYS A 6 -6.80 38.06 48.37
CA LYS A 6 -5.38 37.75 48.13
C LYS A 6 -5.05 36.29 48.50
N LYS A 7 -5.49 35.82 49.68
CA LYS A 7 -5.34 34.41 50.09
C LYS A 7 -6.09 33.42 49.19
N PHE A 8 -7.24 33.79 48.63
CA PHE A 8 -7.97 32.95 47.69
C PHE A 8 -7.26 32.85 46.34
N ARG A 9 -6.75 33.98 45.81
CA ARG A 9 -5.98 34.03 44.57
C ARG A 9 -4.67 33.26 44.67
N ASP A 10 -3.98 33.36 45.81
CA ASP A 10 -2.67 32.72 45.99
C ASP A 10 -2.80 31.20 46.24
N ARG A 11 -3.92 30.71 46.80
CA ARG A 11 -4.23 29.26 46.88
C ARG A 11 -4.62 28.66 45.52
N PHE A 12 -5.34 29.39 44.68
CA PHE A 12 -5.67 28.94 43.31
C PHE A 12 -4.48 28.99 42.35
N LYS A 13 -3.51 29.90 42.58
CA LYS A 13 -2.31 30.04 41.74
C LYS A 13 -1.31 28.88 41.85
N PHE A 14 -1.33 28.10 42.92
CA PHE A 14 -0.38 26.98 43.11
C PHE A 14 -0.98 25.59 42.88
N LYS A 15 -2.30 25.41 43.04
CA LYS A 15 -2.93 24.08 42.88
C LYS A 15 -3.34 23.75 41.44
N ASN A 16 -3.60 24.77 40.60
CA ASN A 16 -4.05 24.57 39.22
C ASN A 16 -2.94 24.60 38.17
N ARG A 17 -1.71 25.04 38.51
CA ARG A 17 -0.60 25.07 37.54
C ARG A 17 -0.18 23.66 37.11
N SER A 18 -0.13 22.72 38.04
CA SER A 18 0.17 21.31 37.73
C SER A 18 -0.88 20.71 36.79
N ASN A 19 -2.16 20.89 37.12
CA ASN A 19 -3.27 20.38 36.29
C ASN A 19 -3.35 21.04 34.91
N ILE A 20 -2.99 22.32 34.79
CA ILE A 20 -2.93 23.02 33.50
C ILE A 20 -1.78 22.49 32.64
N ILE A 21 -0.60 22.26 33.23
CA ILE A 21 0.54 21.65 32.53
C ILE A 21 0.16 20.25 32.05
N THR A 22 -0.43 19.43 32.93
CA THR A 22 -0.92 18.09 32.56
C THR A 22 -1.99 18.14 31.47
N PHE A 23 -2.89 19.13 31.47
CA PHE A 23 -3.90 19.28 30.42
C PHE A 23 -3.30 19.68 29.06
N ILE A 24 -2.31 20.58 29.07
CA ILE A 24 -1.56 20.96 27.87
C ILE A 24 -0.78 19.76 27.31
N ASP A 25 -0.14 18.97 28.18
CA ASP A 25 0.57 17.75 27.79
C ASP A 25 -0.38 16.72 27.15
N ILE A 26 -1.59 16.53 27.71
CA ILE A 26 -2.62 15.66 27.12
C ILE A 26 -3.02 16.14 25.73
N ILE A 27 -3.27 17.45 25.55
CA ILE A 27 -3.61 18.00 24.23
C ILE A 27 -2.46 17.78 23.24
N PHE A 28 -1.22 18.04 23.66
CA PHE A 28 -0.05 17.87 22.82
C PHE A 28 0.12 16.42 22.37
N ILE A 29 -0.08 15.47 23.30
CA ILE A 29 -0.07 14.03 23.00
C ILE A 29 -1.17 13.68 21.98
N VAL A 30 -2.40 14.16 22.17
CA VAL A 30 -3.50 13.91 21.21
C VAL A 30 -3.17 14.46 19.83
N VAL A 31 -2.60 15.66 19.74
CA VAL A 31 -2.17 16.27 18.47
C VAL A 31 -1.09 15.42 17.80
N ILE A 32 -0.08 14.96 18.55
CA ILE A 32 0.95 14.04 18.03
C ILE A 32 0.30 12.77 17.47
N PHE A 33 -0.63 12.15 18.19
CA PHE A 33 -1.33 10.95 17.71
C PHE A 33 -2.13 11.19 16.43
N ILE A 34 -2.74 12.37 16.26
CA ILE A 34 -3.43 12.75 15.03
C ILE A 34 -2.42 12.86 13.87
N PHE A 35 -1.28 13.52 14.08
CA PHE A 35 -0.23 13.63 13.06
C PHE A 35 0.34 12.26 12.68
N ILE A 36 0.66 11.41 13.68
CA ILE A 36 1.14 10.05 13.46
C ILE A 36 0.12 9.24 12.65
N LYS A 37 -1.17 9.28 13.04
CA LYS A 37 -2.24 8.57 12.33
C LYS A 37 -2.37 9.03 10.88
N ASN A 38 -2.27 10.33 10.63
CA ASN A 38 -2.30 10.87 9.26
C ASN A 38 -1.07 10.44 8.46
N PHE A 39 0.13 10.48 9.05
CA PHE A 39 1.36 10.03 8.41
C PHE A 39 1.31 8.54 8.02
N TYR A 40 0.83 7.68 8.92
CA TYR A 40 0.62 6.26 8.61
C TYR A 40 -0.41 6.05 7.48
N LYS A 41 -1.46 6.88 7.39
CA LYS A 41 -2.44 6.78 6.30
C LYS A 41 -1.84 7.14 4.93
N LEU A 42 -0.83 8.01 4.89
CA LEU A 42 -0.15 8.41 3.64
C LEU A 42 0.87 7.36 3.17
N THR A 43 1.57 6.74 4.12
CA THR A 43 2.68 5.81 3.85
C THR A 43 2.28 4.33 3.91
N ALA A 44 1.03 4.04 4.33
CA ALA A 44 0.57 2.66 4.41
C ALA A 44 0.61 1.98 3.03
N PRO A 45 1.17 0.77 2.95
CA PRO A 45 1.07 -0.04 1.75
C PRO A 45 -0.40 -0.37 1.51
N THR A 46 -0.82 -0.31 0.24
CA THR A 46 -2.16 -0.79 -0.15
C THR A 46 -2.01 -2.20 -0.66
N SER A 47 -2.92 -3.09 -0.27
CA SER A 47 -2.86 -4.51 -0.63
C SER A 47 -4.23 -5.08 -0.94
N ASP A 48 -4.28 -6.05 -1.85
CA ASP A 48 -5.43 -6.90 -2.09
C ASP A 48 -4.98 -8.36 -2.09
N SER A 49 -5.85 -9.28 -1.67
CA SER A 49 -5.48 -10.69 -1.57
C SER A 49 -6.62 -11.65 -1.81
N ILE A 50 -6.30 -12.74 -2.50
CA ILE A 50 -7.22 -13.85 -2.77
C ILE A 50 -6.53 -15.17 -2.51
N THR A 51 -7.28 -16.19 -2.10
CA THR A 51 -6.76 -17.55 -1.96
C THR A 51 -7.45 -18.45 -2.97
N LYS A 52 -6.66 -19.05 -3.88
CA LYS A 52 -7.13 -20.00 -4.90
C LYS A 52 -6.17 -21.19 -4.94
N ASN A 53 -6.70 -22.40 -5.03
CA ASN A 53 -5.90 -23.64 -5.14
C ASN A 53 -4.80 -23.77 -4.07
N LYS A 54 -5.13 -23.43 -2.81
CA LYS A 54 -4.21 -23.46 -1.65
C LYS A 54 -3.02 -22.49 -1.73
N ILE A 55 -2.99 -21.59 -2.71
CA ILE A 55 -2.06 -20.46 -2.76
C ILE A 55 -2.82 -19.21 -2.36
N LYS A 56 -2.27 -18.44 -1.41
CA LYS A 56 -2.68 -17.05 -1.18
C LYS A 56 -1.85 -16.15 -2.10
N TYR A 57 -2.53 -15.41 -2.95
CA TYR A 57 -1.99 -14.36 -3.79
C TYR A 57 -2.22 -13.04 -3.06
N ASN A 58 -1.17 -12.26 -2.89
CA ASN A 58 -1.25 -10.97 -2.22
C ASN A 58 -0.54 -9.93 -3.08
N LEU A 59 -1.32 -9.05 -3.71
CA LEU A 59 -0.82 -7.89 -4.42
C LEU A 59 -0.63 -6.78 -3.38
N TYR A 60 0.49 -6.06 -3.44
CA TYR A 60 0.70 -4.88 -2.63
C TYR A 60 1.62 -3.87 -3.31
N ILE A 61 1.39 -2.60 -2.98
CA ILE A 61 2.23 -1.47 -3.37
C ILE A 61 2.84 -0.80 -2.15
N ASN A 62 4.01 -0.18 -2.31
CA ASN A 62 4.78 0.41 -1.21
C ASN A 62 4.10 1.60 -0.53
N LYS A 63 3.29 2.39 -1.25
CA LYS A 63 2.50 3.52 -0.72
C LYS A 63 1.08 3.52 -1.30
N HIS A 64 0.14 4.16 -0.62
CA HIS A 64 -1.19 4.46 -1.18
C HIS A 64 -1.20 5.75 -2.01
N LYS A 65 -0.32 6.71 -1.68
CA LYS A 65 -0.22 8.01 -2.34
C LYS A 65 1.19 8.25 -2.86
N TYR A 66 1.29 8.82 -4.06
CA TYR A 66 2.55 9.06 -4.76
C TYR A 66 2.64 10.49 -5.30
N GLU A 67 3.85 11.02 -5.32
CA GLU A 67 4.21 12.19 -6.13
C GLU A 67 4.58 11.74 -7.55
N LEU A 68 4.49 12.64 -8.54
CA LEU A 68 4.80 12.31 -9.94
C LEU A 68 6.24 11.82 -10.20
N ASN A 69 7.14 12.10 -9.27
CA ASN A 69 8.56 11.71 -9.30
C ASN A 69 8.90 10.55 -8.35
N ASP A 70 7.90 9.94 -7.70
CA ASP A 70 8.12 8.76 -6.88
C ASP A 70 8.37 7.52 -7.76
N THR A 71 8.91 6.44 -7.16
CA THR A 71 8.89 5.10 -7.77
C THR A 71 7.86 4.22 -7.05
N MET A 72 6.99 3.57 -7.83
CA MET A 72 6.06 2.57 -7.33
C MET A 72 6.66 1.18 -7.42
N LEU A 73 6.60 0.43 -6.31
CA LEU A 73 6.99 -0.98 -6.23
C LEU A 73 5.74 -1.85 -6.16
N ILE A 74 5.43 -2.53 -7.26
CA ILE A 74 4.26 -3.39 -7.39
C ILE A 74 4.70 -4.83 -7.14
N ASN A 75 4.21 -5.45 -6.07
CA ASN A 75 4.64 -6.78 -5.67
C ASN A 75 3.46 -7.75 -5.58
N LEU A 76 3.65 -8.95 -6.13
CA LEU A 76 2.77 -10.09 -5.90
C LEU A 76 3.51 -11.14 -5.07
N GLU A 77 3.00 -11.41 -3.88
CA GLU A 77 3.43 -12.52 -3.04
C GLU A 77 2.52 -13.74 -3.31
N LEU A 78 3.14 -14.87 -3.65
CA LEU A 78 2.49 -16.17 -3.72
C LEU A 78 2.89 -16.97 -2.49
N ARG A 79 1.93 -17.26 -1.61
CA ARG A 79 2.16 -18.03 -0.39
C ARG A 79 1.43 -19.37 -0.45
N ASN A 80 2.18 -20.45 -0.45
CA ASN A 80 1.61 -21.79 -0.33
C ASN A 80 1.06 -22.00 1.08
N ARG A 81 -0.21 -22.40 1.18
CA ARG A 81 -0.87 -22.72 2.46
C ARG A 81 -0.89 -24.22 2.76
N SER A 82 -0.22 -25.03 1.94
CA SER A 82 -0.14 -26.48 2.07
C SER A 82 1.28 -26.96 2.35
N LYS A 83 1.40 -28.16 2.92
CA LYS A 83 2.68 -28.85 3.15
C LYS A 83 3.36 -29.28 1.85
N LYS A 84 2.58 -29.55 0.81
CA LYS A 84 3.08 -30.07 -0.47
C LYS A 84 3.55 -28.92 -1.35
N LYS A 85 4.59 -29.16 -2.14
CA LYS A 85 5.00 -28.25 -3.22
C LYS A 85 3.85 -28.07 -4.19
N ILE A 86 3.65 -26.84 -4.67
CA ILE A 86 2.70 -26.52 -5.74
C ILE A 86 3.49 -25.99 -6.93
N GLU A 87 3.16 -26.47 -8.12
CA GLU A 87 3.77 -26.05 -9.37
C GLU A 87 2.72 -25.33 -10.21
N LEU A 88 3.10 -24.18 -10.74
CA LEU A 88 2.27 -23.32 -11.59
C LEU A 88 2.96 -23.20 -12.94
N ILE A 89 2.22 -23.37 -14.02
CA ILE A 89 2.76 -23.33 -15.39
C ILE A 89 2.58 -21.91 -15.93
N ASN A 90 3.68 -21.24 -16.26
CA ASN A 90 3.67 -19.90 -16.83
C ASN A 90 4.06 -19.94 -18.32
N GLU A 91 3.08 -19.68 -19.16
CA GLU A 91 3.24 -19.68 -20.62
C GLU A 91 3.69 -18.31 -21.16
N LYS A 92 3.68 -17.26 -20.33
CA LYS A 92 4.04 -15.89 -20.71
C LYS A 92 5.46 -15.54 -20.31
N GLU A 93 6.10 -14.61 -21.01
CA GLU A 93 7.46 -14.18 -20.67
C GLU A 93 7.49 -13.57 -19.28
N LYS A 94 6.55 -12.66 -19.01
CA LYS A 94 6.30 -12.11 -17.69
C LYS A 94 5.27 -12.96 -16.91
N PRO A 95 5.56 -13.37 -15.67
CA PRO A 95 4.62 -14.14 -14.86
C PRO A 95 3.44 -13.29 -14.35
N ILE A 96 3.60 -11.97 -14.33
CA ILE A 96 2.58 -11.01 -13.91
C ILE A 96 2.42 -9.96 -15.00
N ARG A 97 1.19 -9.78 -15.42
CA ARG A 97 0.77 -8.63 -16.21
C ARG A 97 0.23 -7.56 -15.27
N VAL A 98 0.75 -6.35 -15.39
CA VAL A 98 0.33 -5.17 -14.63
C VAL A 98 -0.29 -4.20 -15.61
N VAL A 99 -1.53 -3.80 -15.34
CA VAL A 99 -2.24 -2.75 -16.09
C VAL A 99 -2.66 -1.66 -15.11
N ILE A 100 -2.44 -0.41 -15.47
CA ILE A 100 -2.79 0.74 -14.64
C ILE A 100 -3.80 1.59 -15.38
N TYR A 101 -4.88 1.91 -14.68
CA TYR A 101 -6.00 2.70 -15.17
C TYR A 101 -6.09 4.02 -14.42
N ASN A 102 -6.38 5.10 -15.15
CA ASN A 102 -6.81 6.37 -14.56
C ASN A 102 -8.28 6.29 -14.08
N GLU A 103 -8.78 7.37 -13.50
CA GLU A 103 -10.18 7.49 -13.05
C GLU A 103 -11.23 7.32 -14.16
N ASN A 104 -10.87 7.68 -15.39
CA ASN A 104 -11.71 7.53 -16.59
C ASN A 104 -11.67 6.11 -17.16
N LYS A 105 -10.89 5.20 -16.55
CA LYS A 105 -10.61 3.83 -16.98
C LYS A 105 -9.76 3.73 -18.25
N ASP A 106 -9.06 4.79 -18.63
CA ASP A 106 -8.06 4.72 -19.69
C ASP A 106 -6.80 4.04 -19.16
N ILE A 107 -6.14 3.26 -20.01
CA ILE A 107 -4.87 2.61 -19.67
C ILE A 107 -3.75 3.64 -19.79
N VAL A 108 -3.02 3.85 -18.69
CA VAL A 108 -1.85 4.75 -18.64
C VAL A 108 -0.53 4.00 -18.73
N TYR A 109 -0.52 2.75 -18.26
CA TYR A 109 0.65 1.88 -18.28
C TYR A 109 0.22 0.43 -18.40
N SER A 110 0.99 -0.33 -19.18
CA SER A 110 0.87 -1.78 -19.22
C SER A 110 2.23 -2.40 -19.47
N ASN A 111 2.66 -3.28 -18.58
CA ASN A 111 3.98 -3.89 -18.71
C ASN A 111 4.03 -5.03 -19.75
N ASP A 112 2.93 -5.25 -20.47
CA ASP A 112 2.70 -6.36 -21.40
C ASP A 112 2.67 -5.95 -22.88
N TYR A 113 3.02 -4.69 -23.21
CA TYR A 113 2.92 -4.17 -24.58
C TYR A 113 3.72 -5.01 -25.62
N MET A 114 4.65 -5.85 -25.14
CA MET A 114 5.46 -6.79 -25.93
C MET A 114 5.46 -8.24 -25.39
N ASP A 115 4.56 -8.62 -24.47
CA ASP A 115 4.64 -9.92 -23.79
C ASP A 115 4.25 -11.08 -24.73
N ARG A 116 5.25 -11.86 -25.14
CA ARG A 116 5.08 -12.99 -26.06
C ARG A 116 4.73 -14.26 -25.29
N ASN A 117 4.01 -15.17 -25.95
CA ASN A 117 3.94 -16.53 -25.47
C ASN A 117 5.34 -17.15 -25.56
N ARG A 118 5.77 -17.81 -24.50
CA ARG A 118 6.99 -18.61 -24.49
C ARG A 118 6.77 -19.83 -25.37
N GLU A 119 7.78 -20.17 -26.18
CA GLU A 119 7.82 -21.48 -26.84
C GLU A 119 7.88 -22.63 -25.82
N ASN A 120 8.56 -22.40 -24.69
CA ASN A 120 8.67 -23.34 -23.58
C ASN A 120 8.12 -22.74 -22.28
N PRO A 121 7.03 -23.29 -21.71
CA PRO A 121 6.45 -22.82 -20.46
C PRO A 121 7.45 -22.90 -19.29
N LYS A 122 7.44 -21.89 -18.42
CA LYS A 122 8.27 -21.84 -17.20
C LYS A 122 7.48 -22.36 -16.02
N ILE A 123 8.05 -23.29 -15.25
CA ILE A 123 7.43 -23.79 -14.02
C ILE A 123 7.80 -22.87 -12.85
N ILE A 124 6.79 -22.30 -12.19
CA ILE A 124 6.92 -21.57 -10.93
C ILE A 124 6.61 -22.53 -9.79
N SER A 125 7.66 -22.91 -9.05
CA SER A 125 7.61 -23.91 -7.98
C SER A 125 7.53 -23.24 -6.60
N VAL A 126 6.37 -23.32 -5.94
CA VAL A 126 6.20 -22.81 -4.56
C VAL A 126 6.33 -23.97 -3.57
N GLY A 127 7.41 -23.99 -2.80
CA GLY A 127 7.64 -24.99 -1.76
C GLY A 127 6.52 -25.05 -0.71
N GLY A 128 6.47 -26.13 0.06
CA GLY A 128 5.48 -26.29 1.14
C GLY A 128 5.59 -25.17 2.17
N TYR A 129 4.48 -24.48 2.45
CA TYR A 129 4.43 -23.26 3.29
C TYR A 129 5.37 -22.11 2.87
N ALA A 130 6.04 -22.24 1.73
CA ALA A 130 6.96 -21.23 1.24
C ALA A 130 6.21 -20.06 0.62
N LYS A 131 6.96 -18.98 0.40
CA LYS A 131 6.50 -17.81 -0.34
C LYS A 131 7.47 -17.42 -1.43
N ILE A 132 6.95 -16.85 -2.50
CA ILE A 132 7.71 -16.26 -3.60
C ILE A 132 7.17 -14.85 -3.82
N ASN A 133 8.08 -13.91 -4.01
CA ASN A 133 7.75 -12.55 -4.39
C ASN A 133 8.17 -12.31 -5.84
N ILE A 134 7.30 -11.65 -6.57
CA ILE A 134 7.55 -11.21 -7.93
C ILE A 134 7.18 -9.73 -7.94
N GLY A 135 8.14 -8.88 -8.26
CA GLY A 135 8.00 -7.43 -8.24
C GLY A 135 8.19 -6.81 -9.62
N GLU A 136 7.52 -5.69 -9.85
CA GLU A 136 7.72 -4.78 -10.98
C GLU A 136 7.86 -3.37 -10.41
N ASN A 137 8.77 -2.58 -10.99
CA ASN A 137 8.92 -1.17 -10.66
C ASN A 137 8.22 -0.34 -11.73
N TRP A 138 7.58 0.75 -11.32
CA TRP A 138 7.03 1.73 -12.24
C TRP A 138 7.38 3.13 -11.76
N ASP A 139 8.14 3.85 -12.59
CA ASP A 139 8.65 5.20 -12.30
C ASP A 139 7.70 6.30 -12.81
N PHE A 140 6.40 6.00 -12.92
CA PHE A 140 5.39 6.91 -13.48
C PHE A 140 5.75 7.46 -14.86
N GLU A 141 6.49 6.66 -15.63
CA GLU A 141 6.65 6.88 -17.06
C GLU A 141 5.38 6.39 -17.76
N SER A 142 4.84 7.25 -18.62
CA SER A 142 3.70 6.89 -19.46
C SER A 142 4.17 6.39 -20.81
N GLU A 143 3.70 5.20 -21.17
CA GLU A 143 3.87 4.66 -22.52
C GLU A 143 2.69 5.00 -23.45
N ILE A 144 1.55 5.42 -22.88
CA ILE A 144 0.26 5.45 -23.61
C ILE A 144 -0.48 6.78 -23.43
N SER A 145 -0.68 7.25 -22.19
CA SER A 145 -1.44 8.48 -21.90
C SER A 145 -0.88 9.26 -20.70
N GLU A 146 -0.88 10.60 -20.79
CA GLU A 146 -0.24 11.46 -19.81
C GLU A 146 -0.70 11.17 -18.37
N ILE A 147 0.26 11.03 -17.45
CA ILE A 147 -0.01 10.78 -16.04
C ILE A 147 -0.27 12.13 -15.37
N THR A 148 -1.48 12.27 -14.85
CA THR A 148 -1.93 13.48 -14.15
C THR A 148 -2.26 13.18 -12.69
N LYS A 149 -2.45 14.23 -11.89
CA LYS A 149 -2.89 14.09 -10.50
C LYS A 149 -4.32 13.55 -10.48
N GLY A 150 -4.59 12.55 -9.66
CA GLY A 150 -5.91 11.92 -9.63
C GLY A 150 -5.92 10.54 -8.98
N SER A 151 -7.07 9.88 -9.11
CA SER A 151 -7.26 8.51 -8.61
C SER A 151 -6.91 7.50 -9.69
N TYR A 152 -6.26 6.42 -9.29
CA TYR A 152 -5.79 5.37 -10.18
C TYR A 152 -6.06 3.99 -9.59
N LYS A 153 -5.97 2.99 -10.47
CA LYS A 153 -6.15 1.59 -10.10
C LYS A 153 -5.13 0.71 -10.82
N ILE A 154 -4.48 -0.15 -10.05
CA ILE A 154 -3.62 -1.22 -10.57
C ILE A 154 -4.45 -2.48 -10.66
N LYS A 155 -4.35 -3.17 -11.79
CA LYS A 155 -4.81 -4.54 -11.99
C LYS A 155 -3.60 -5.43 -12.25
N ALA A 156 -3.33 -6.37 -11.35
CA ALA A 156 -2.32 -7.39 -11.56
C ALA A 156 -2.98 -8.71 -11.91
N ILE A 157 -2.58 -9.27 -13.05
CA ILE A 157 -3.08 -10.53 -13.59
C ILE A 157 -1.95 -11.54 -13.52
N PHE A 158 -2.15 -12.59 -12.73
CA PHE A 158 -1.21 -13.69 -12.61
C PHE A 158 -1.64 -14.83 -13.55
N ASN A 159 -0.96 -14.89 -14.69
CA ASN A 159 -1.36 -15.74 -15.83
C ASN A 159 -1.50 -17.22 -15.46
N SER A 160 -0.58 -17.78 -14.66
CA SER A 160 -0.60 -19.19 -14.28
C SER A 160 -1.68 -19.58 -13.27
N GLY A 161 -2.19 -18.62 -12.50
CA GLY A 161 -3.20 -18.88 -11.46
C GLY A 161 -4.62 -18.57 -11.89
N ASP A 162 -4.78 -17.88 -13.04
CA ASP A 162 -6.03 -17.26 -13.45
C ASP A 162 -6.60 -16.43 -12.28
N VAL A 163 -5.75 -15.52 -11.80
CA VAL A 163 -6.04 -14.66 -10.64
C VAL A 163 -5.83 -13.21 -11.06
N GLU A 164 -6.82 -12.40 -10.75
CA GLU A 164 -6.77 -10.95 -10.90
C GLU A 164 -6.92 -10.32 -9.52
N LEU A 165 -6.08 -9.33 -9.24
CA LEU A 165 -6.10 -8.54 -8.01
C LEU A 165 -6.05 -7.07 -8.36
N GLU A 166 -6.74 -6.26 -7.56
CA GLU A 166 -6.94 -4.85 -7.88
C GLU A 166 -6.73 -3.95 -6.67
N ILE A 167 -5.95 -2.89 -6.87
CA ILE A 167 -5.58 -1.96 -5.80
C ILE A 167 -5.76 -0.51 -6.24
N PRO A 168 -6.49 0.31 -5.47
CA PRO A 168 -6.55 1.74 -5.70
C PRO A 168 -5.33 2.48 -5.13
N PHE A 169 -4.93 3.55 -5.79
CA PHE A 169 -3.93 4.50 -5.31
C PHE A 169 -4.20 5.92 -5.84
N ILE A 170 -3.45 6.91 -5.34
CA ILE A 170 -3.64 8.33 -5.69
C ILE A 170 -2.29 8.94 -6.08
N ILE A 171 -2.29 9.77 -7.13
CA ILE A 171 -1.17 10.66 -7.50
C ILE A 171 -1.57 12.10 -7.16
N PHE A 172 -0.70 12.86 -6.48
CA PHE A 172 -1.01 14.22 -5.99
C PHE A 172 -0.03 15.31 -6.39
#